data_AF-T1BZ79-F1
#
_entry.id   AF-T1BZ79-F1
#
_cell.length_a   1.000
_cell.length_b   1.000
_cell.length_c   1.000
_cell.angle_alpha   90.00
_cell.angle_beta   90.00
_cell.angle_gamma   90.00
#
_symmetry.space_group_name_H-M   'P 1'
#
loop_
_entity.id
_entity.type
_entity.pdbx_description
1 polymer ?
#
loop_
_entity_poly.entity_id
_entity_poly.type
_entity_poly.pdbx_seq_one_letter_code
_entity_poly.pdbx_strand_id
1 'polypeptide(L)'
;SLLLLQYRLDGGVVQNLDAIPRHALSAMAVHPRRPLAPTARRAGWQGCVIDLAGLPPSARVPVVAGGTARPPADVRDDWAAFSFAADAPRALRDWFPDVLACVRRVEGETFSLASMYRFETELRALHPRNDHLRPKIRQQLQLLVARGFVERVRPGVYRKTP
;
A
#
# COMPACT_ATOMS: atom_id res chain seq x y z
N SER A 1 -4.43 -7.83 6.99
CA SER A 1 -4.89 -7.69 5.60
C SER A 1 -6.26 -7.06 5.61
N LEU A 2 -6.73 -6.54 4.48
CA LEU A 2 -8.06 -5.95 4.34
C LEU A 2 -8.85 -6.74 3.29
N LEU A 3 -10.13 -7.02 3.56
CA LEU A 3 -11.05 -7.60 2.58
C LEU A 3 -12.07 -6.54 2.18
N LEU A 4 -12.28 -6.36 0.88
CA LEU A 4 -13.25 -5.43 0.33
C LEU A 4 -14.34 -6.22 -0.37
N LEU A 5 -15.54 -6.19 0.18
CA LEU A 5 -16.68 -6.92 -0.36
C LEU A 5 -17.69 -5.93 -0.94
N GLN A 6 -17.97 -6.09 -2.22
CA GLN A 6 -19.08 -5.44 -2.91
C GLN A 6 -20.16 -6.49 -3.15
N TYR A 7 -21.39 -6.18 -2.77
CA TYR A 7 -22.53 -7.08 -2.92
C TYR A 7 -23.75 -6.32 -3.42
N ARG A 8 -24.66 -7.04 -4.06
CA ARG A 8 -26.00 -6.53 -4.38
C ARG A 8 -26.85 -6.60 -3.11
N LEU A 9 -27.44 -5.46 -2.74
CA LEU A 9 -28.38 -5.38 -1.62
C LEU A 9 -29.57 -6.31 -1.83
N ASP A 10 -30.06 -6.37 -3.06
CA ASP A 10 -31.07 -7.33 -3.50
C ASP A 10 -30.45 -8.73 -3.65
N GLY A 11 -30.91 -9.67 -2.83
CA GLY A 11 -30.46 -11.07 -2.80
C GLY A 11 -29.15 -11.35 -2.06
N GLY A 12 -28.45 -10.33 -1.55
CA GLY A 12 -27.21 -10.52 -0.78
C GLY A 12 -26.05 -11.14 -1.56
N VAL A 13 -26.09 -11.06 -2.90
CA VAL A 13 -25.14 -11.75 -3.78
C VAL A 13 -23.83 -10.97 -3.88
N VAL A 14 -22.72 -11.63 -3.53
CA VAL A 14 -21.37 -11.07 -3.69
C VAL A 14 -21.09 -10.79 -5.16
N GLN A 15 -20.68 -9.56 -5.47
CA GLN A 15 -20.28 -9.13 -6.81
C GLN A 15 -18.77 -9.12 -6.94
N ASN A 16 -18.07 -8.49 -6.00
CA ASN A 16 -16.62 -8.46 -5.99
C ASN A 16 -16.12 -8.69 -4.57
N LEU A 17 -15.01 -9.42 -4.46
CA LEU A 17 -14.27 -9.59 -3.22
C LEU A 17 -12.79 -9.43 -3.53
N ASP A 18 -12.17 -8.36 -3.02
CA ASP A 18 -10.74 -8.15 -3.14
C ASP A 18 -10.06 -8.43 -1.80
N ALA A 19 -8.93 -9.13 -1.85
CA ALA A 19 -8.01 -9.27 -0.73
C ALA A 19 -6.82 -8.33 -0.92
N ILE A 20 -6.57 -7.48 0.07
CA ILE A 20 -5.45 -6.54 0.08
C ILE A 20 -4.43 -6.98 1.14
N PRO A 21 -3.18 -7.30 0.74
CA PRO A 21 -2.10 -7.62 1.66
C PRO A 21 -1.84 -6.46 2.61
N ARG A 22 -1.67 -6.75 3.91
CA ARG A 22 -1.35 -5.71 4.91
C ARG A 22 -0.11 -4.88 4.55
N HIS A 23 0.83 -5.51 3.85
CA HIS A 23 2.12 -4.91 3.47
C HIS A 23 2.03 -3.99 2.25
N ALA A 24 0.87 -3.91 1.61
CA ALA A 24 0.57 -2.89 0.63
C ALA A 24 -0.10 -1.65 1.26
N LEU A 25 -0.63 -1.76 2.49
CA LEU A 25 -1.32 -0.68 3.17
C LEU A 25 -0.33 0.15 3.99
N SER A 26 -0.04 1.35 3.49
CA SER A 26 0.74 2.36 4.20
C SER A 26 -0.11 3.09 5.23
N ALA A 27 0.52 3.50 6.34
CA ALA A 27 -0.12 4.42 7.29
C ALA A 27 -0.48 5.77 6.62
N MET A 28 0.23 6.14 5.54
CA MET A 28 -0.05 7.32 4.73
C MET A 28 -1.41 7.27 4.02
N ALA A 29 -1.96 6.07 3.81
CA ALA A 29 -3.27 5.89 3.20
C ALA A 29 -4.42 6.14 4.18
N VAL A 30 -4.14 6.28 5.48
CA VAL A 30 -5.18 6.46 6.50
C VAL A 30 -5.36 7.94 6.81
N HIS A 31 -6.50 8.49 6.38
CA HIS A 31 -6.82 9.90 6.56
C HIS A 31 -7.87 10.08 7.67
N PRO A 32 -7.61 10.92 8.68
CA PRO A 32 -8.60 11.19 9.73
C PRO A 32 -9.79 11.94 9.16
N ARG A 33 -11.01 11.54 9.57
CA ARG A 33 -12.23 12.30 9.29
C ARG A 33 -12.38 13.44 10.30
N ARG A 34 -13.26 14.39 10.01
CA ARG A 34 -13.69 15.36 11.04
C ARG A 34 -14.38 14.58 12.18
N PRO A 35 -14.08 14.90 13.45
CA PRO A 35 -14.80 14.32 14.59
C PRO A 35 -16.30 14.55 14.47
N LEU A 36 -17.09 13.62 14.99
CA LEU A 36 -18.53 13.75 15.00
C LEU A 36 -18.96 14.94 15.88
N ALA A 37 -20.02 15.63 15.45
CA ALA A 37 -20.56 16.81 16.11
C ALA A 37 -20.96 16.50 17.57
N PRO A 38 -21.00 17.52 18.47
CA PRO A 38 -21.43 17.34 19.86
C PRO A 38 -22.84 16.76 20.02
N THR A 39 -23.70 16.97 19.01
CA THR A 39 -25.08 16.45 18.98
C THR A 39 -25.18 14.99 18.55
N ALA A 40 -24.09 14.38 18.04
CA ALA A 40 -24.10 13.00 17.60
C ALA A 40 -24.06 12.03 18.80
N ARG A 41 -24.68 10.86 18.65
CA ARG A 41 -24.64 9.77 19.66
C ARG A 41 -23.21 9.41 20.11
N ARG A 42 -22.24 9.53 19.20
CA ARG A 42 -20.80 9.30 19.47
C ARG A 42 -20.02 10.61 19.32
N ALA A 43 -20.48 11.65 20.01
CA ALA A 43 -19.86 12.97 19.99
C ALA A 43 -18.34 12.89 20.16
N GLY A 44 -17.60 13.62 19.33
CA GLY A 44 -16.14 13.64 19.36
C GLY A 44 -15.44 12.40 18.77
N TRP A 45 -16.17 11.32 18.42
CA TRP A 45 -15.54 10.17 17.77
C TRP A 45 -14.96 10.56 16.42
N GLN A 46 -13.68 10.22 16.20
CA GLN A 46 -12.98 10.46 14.96
C GLN A 46 -12.78 9.14 14.20
N GLY A 47 -13.46 9.01 13.08
CA GLY A 47 -13.22 7.92 12.13
C GLY A 47 -12.05 8.23 11.19
N CYS A 48 -11.80 7.32 10.26
CA CYS A 48 -10.85 7.52 9.16
C CYS A 48 -11.46 7.11 7.81
N VAL A 49 -10.79 7.53 6.74
CA VAL A 49 -10.94 7.00 5.38
C VAL A 49 -9.61 6.33 5.03
N ILE A 50 -9.65 5.18 4.39
CA ILE A 50 -8.47 4.53 3.84
C ILE A 50 -8.46 4.80 2.33
N ASP A 51 -7.46 5.53 1.84
CA ASP A 51 -7.26 5.76 0.42
C ASP A 51 -6.66 4.52 -0.25
N LEU A 52 -7.47 3.88 -1.08
CA LEU A 52 -7.09 2.68 -1.82
C LEU A 52 -6.65 3.00 -3.25
N ALA A 53 -6.84 4.24 -3.73
CA ALA A 53 -6.49 4.62 -5.10
C ALA A 53 -4.98 4.62 -5.33
N GLY A 54 -4.19 4.85 -4.27
CA GLY A 54 -2.73 4.83 -4.33
C GLY A 54 -2.10 3.43 -4.27
N LEU A 55 -2.89 2.36 -4.12
CA LEU A 55 -2.37 0.99 -4.09
C LEU A 55 -1.93 0.56 -5.49
N PRO A 56 -0.81 -0.20 -5.62
CA PRO A 56 -0.48 -0.80 -6.91
C PRO A 56 -1.59 -1.79 -7.30
N PRO A 57 -1.92 -1.93 -8.60
CA PRO A 57 -2.94 -2.88 -9.05
C PRO A 57 -2.72 -4.30 -8.54
N SER A 58 -1.46 -4.73 -8.51
CA SER A 58 -1.04 -6.04 -7.99
C SER A 58 -1.33 -6.24 -6.49
N ALA A 59 -1.47 -5.18 -5.69
CA ALA A 59 -1.85 -5.29 -4.28
C ALA A 59 -3.34 -5.57 -4.07
N ARG A 60 -4.16 -5.46 -5.10
CA ARG A 60 -5.59 -5.72 -5.03
C ARG A 60 -5.84 -7.07 -5.67
N VAL A 61 -5.85 -8.14 -4.86
CA VAL A 61 -5.97 -9.52 -5.34
C VAL A 61 -7.47 -9.87 -5.44
N PRO A 62 -8.06 -9.96 -6.64
CA PRO A 62 -9.46 -10.33 -6.76
C PRO A 62 -9.63 -11.79 -6.35
N VAL A 63 -10.63 -12.07 -5.53
CA VAL A 63 -11.06 -13.42 -5.11
C VAL A 63 -12.38 -13.77 -5.78
N VAL A 64 -13.30 -12.80 -5.84
CA VAL A 64 -14.53 -12.86 -6.63
C VAL A 64 -14.54 -11.65 -7.54
N ALA A 65 -14.82 -11.85 -8.83
CA ALA A 65 -14.95 -10.78 -9.81
C ALA A 65 -16.23 -10.97 -10.61
N GLY A 66 -17.09 -9.95 -10.63
CA GLY A 66 -18.37 -10.00 -11.36
C GLY A 66 -19.29 -11.16 -10.95
N GLY A 67 -19.27 -11.54 -9.68
CA GLY A 67 -20.04 -12.66 -9.12
C GLY A 67 -19.42 -14.04 -9.33
N THR A 68 -18.26 -14.13 -9.99
CA THR A 68 -17.58 -15.40 -10.26
C THR A 68 -16.36 -15.55 -9.36
N ALA A 69 -16.26 -16.67 -8.64
CA ALA A 69 -15.08 -16.99 -7.84
C ALA A 69 -13.90 -17.36 -8.74
N ARG A 70 -12.72 -16.81 -8.44
CA ARG A 70 -11.47 -17.18 -9.12
C ARG A 70 -10.93 -18.51 -8.59
N PRO A 71 -10.17 -19.26 -9.40
CA PRO A 71 -9.49 -20.47 -8.94
C PRO A 71 -8.60 -20.18 -7.71
N PRO A 72 -8.68 -20.99 -6.64
CA PRO A 72 -7.86 -20.76 -5.44
C PRO A 72 -6.34 -20.82 -5.67
N ALA A 73 -5.87 -21.51 -6.72
CA ALA A 73 -4.45 -21.54 -7.07
C ALA A 73 -4.00 -20.15 -7.55
N ASP A 74 -4.66 -19.61 -8.56
CA ASP A 74 -4.37 -18.28 -9.12
C ASP A 74 -4.43 -17.17 -8.06
N VAL A 75 -5.43 -17.22 -7.16
CA VAL A 75 -5.54 -16.25 -6.05
C VAL A 75 -4.33 -16.33 -5.12
N ARG A 76 -3.82 -17.54 -4.83
CA ARG A 76 -2.64 -17.72 -3.97
C ARG A 76 -1.36 -17.27 -4.68
N ASP A 77 -1.25 -17.50 -5.98
CA ASP A 77 -0.10 -17.08 -6.78
C ASP A 77 -0.02 -15.54 -6.85
N ASP A 78 -1.13 -14.85 -7.12
CA ASP A 78 -1.21 -13.39 -7.07
C ASP A 78 -0.88 -12.86 -5.66
N TRP A 79 -1.40 -13.52 -4.62
CA TRP A 79 -1.12 -13.16 -3.22
C TRP A 79 0.36 -13.32 -2.86
N ALA A 80 1.04 -14.31 -3.44
CA ALA A 80 2.44 -14.58 -3.15
C ALA A 80 3.37 -13.42 -3.53
N ALA A 81 2.99 -12.60 -4.51
CA ALA A 81 3.73 -11.39 -4.88
C ALA A 81 3.90 -10.40 -3.72
N PHE A 82 3.05 -10.45 -2.69
CA PHE A 82 3.13 -9.61 -1.49
C PHE A 82 3.31 -10.40 -0.18
N SER A 83 3.27 -11.73 -0.23
CA SER A 83 3.41 -12.60 0.94
C SER A 83 4.83 -12.58 1.50
N PHE A 84 5.83 -12.22 0.69
CA PHE A 84 7.25 -12.16 1.07
C PHE A 84 7.54 -11.31 2.32
N ALA A 85 6.67 -10.35 2.62
CA ALA A 85 6.85 -9.46 3.74
C ALA A 85 6.39 -10.09 5.07
N ALA A 86 5.75 -11.26 5.03
CA ALA A 86 5.38 -12.01 6.23
C ALA A 86 6.62 -12.49 7.01
N ASP A 87 7.61 -13.04 6.32
CA ASP A 87 8.83 -13.61 6.91
C ASP A 87 10.01 -12.61 6.97
N ALA A 88 9.83 -11.43 6.38
CA ALA A 88 10.84 -10.39 6.36
C ALA A 88 11.05 -9.75 7.74
N PRO A 89 12.27 -9.24 8.05
CA PRO A 89 12.54 -8.52 9.29
C PRO A 89 11.54 -7.38 9.54
N ARG A 90 11.25 -7.06 10.81
CA ARG A 90 10.28 -6.00 11.19
C ARG A 90 10.55 -4.67 10.48
N ALA A 91 11.82 -4.31 10.30
CA ALA A 91 12.21 -3.08 9.62
C ALA A 91 11.86 -3.04 8.12
N LEU A 92 11.62 -4.20 7.51
CA LEU A 92 11.12 -4.34 6.15
C LEU A 92 9.59 -4.23 6.12
N ARG A 93 8.91 -4.81 7.12
CA ARG A 93 7.45 -4.76 7.25
C ARG A 93 6.89 -3.35 7.45
N ASP A 94 7.61 -2.53 8.20
CA ASP A 94 7.13 -1.20 8.57
C ASP A 94 7.42 -0.15 7.48
N TRP A 95 8.58 -0.23 6.80
CA TRP A 95 9.01 0.81 5.85
C TRP A 95 8.57 0.55 4.41
N PHE A 96 8.43 -0.72 4.02
CA PHE A 96 8.12 -1.10 2.65
C PHE A 96 6.82 -0.44 2.12
N PRO A 97 5.66 -0.54 2.81
CA PRO A 97 4.43 0.08 2.33
C PRO A 97 4.57 1.61 2.20
N ASP A 98 5.25 2.26 3.16
CA ASP A 98 5.39 3.71 3.19
C ASP A 98 6.31 4.22 2.06
N VAL A 99 7.42 3.53 1.77
CA VAL A 99 8.29 3.87 0.64
C VAL A 99 7.62 3.56 -0.69
N LEU A 100 6.87 2.46 -0.81
CA LEU A 100 6.10 2.15 -2.01
C LEU A 100 5.03 3.23 -2.29
N ALA A 101 4.32 3.69 -1.25
CA ALA A 101 3.37 4.79 -1.37
C ALA A 101 4.05 6.09 -1.84
N CYS A 102 5.22 6.41 -1.30
CA CYS A 102 6.03 7.55 -1.74
C CYS A 102 6.40 7.45 -3.23
N VAL A 103 6.86 6.27 -3.69
CA VAL A 103 7.17 6.03 -5.11
C VAL A 103 5.96 6.33 -5.99
N ARG A 104 4.78 5.80 -5.63
CA ARG A 104 3.56 5.96 -6.44
C ARG A 104 3.10 7.41 -6.54
N ARG A 105 3.34 8.22 -5.50
CA ARG A 105 3.07 9.67 -5.46
C ARG A 105 4.04 10.52 -6.28
N VAL A 106 5.19 10.00 -6.74
CA VAL A 106 6.05 10.74 -7.68
C VAL A 106 5.33 10.85 -9.02
N GLU A 107 5.38 11.99 -9.70
CA GLU A 107 4.73 12.12 -11.00
C GLU A 107 5.52 11.38 -12.09
N GLY A 108 4.82 10.85 -13.09
CA GLY A 108 5.41 10.11 -14.19
C GLY A 108 5.77 8.65 -13.87
N GLU A 109 6.20 7.94 -14.92
CA GLU A 109 6.61 6.53 -14.84
C GLU A 109 8.05 6.38 -14.33
N THR A 110 8.90 7.36 -14.59
CA THR A 110 10.32 7.35 -14.20
C THR A 110 10.57 8.39 -13.13
N PHE A 111 11.34 8.05 -12.10
CA PHE A 111 11.69 8.93 -11.00
C PHE A 111 13.16 8.81 -10.58
N SER A 112 13.67 9.85 -9.93
CA SER A 112 15.03 9.85 -9.40
C SER A 112 15.05 9.52 -7.90
N LEU A 113 16.20 9.05 -7.41
CA LEU A 113 16.46 8.92 -5.98
C LEU A 113 16.28 10.26 -5.25
N ALA A 114 16.68 11.37 -5.87
CA ALA A 114 16.51 12.70 -5.31
C ALA A 114 15.02 13.06 -5.13
N SER A 115 14.17 12.66 -6.08
CA SER A 115 12.71 12.84 -5.99
C SER A 115 12.11 12.14 -4.76
N MET A 116 12.73 11.06 -4.27
CA MET A 116 12.28 10.36 -3.07
C MET A 116 12.61 11.12 -1.78
N TYR A 117 13.65 11.96 -1.77
CA TYR A 117 14.05 12.70 -0.58
C TYR A 117 13.07 13.82 -0.20
N ARG A 118 12.15 14.20 -1.10
CA ARG A 118 11.06 15.13 -0.77
C ARG A 118 10.09 14.58 0.29
N PHE A 119 10.06 13.26 0.48
CA PHE A 119 9.20 12.61 1.47
C PHE A 119 9.89 12.39 2.82
N GLU A 120 11.09 12.92 3.04
CA GLU A 120 11.84 12.73 4.31
C GLU A 120 11.04 13.16 5.54
N THR A 121 10.36 14.30 5.50
CA THR A 121 9.55 14.79 6.62
C THR A 121 8.40 13.84 6.95
N GLU A 122 7.69 13.34 5.93
CA GLU A 122 6.58 12.41 6.11
C GLU A 122 7.07 11.05 6.64
N LEU A 123 8.14 10.50 6.06
CA LEU A 123 8.75 9.25 6.50
C LEU A 123 9.35 9.36 7.91
N ARG A 124 9.86 10.54 8.30
CA ARG A 124 10.36 10.80 9.65
C ARG A 124 9.22 10.76 10.67
N ALA A 125 8.08 11.33 10.34
CA ALA A 125 6.91 11.31 11.22
C ALA A 125 6.39 9.87 11.44
N LEU A 126 6.42 9.03 10.41
CA LEU A 126 6.02 7.63 10.50
C LEU A 126 7.05 6.74 11.21
N HIS A 127 8.33 7.10 11.10
CA HIS A 127 9.43 6.33 11.67
C HIS A 127 10.37 7.19 12.51
N PRO A 128 9.89 7.75 13.65
CA PRO A 128 10.61 8.78 14.39
C PRO A 128 11.94 8.29 15.00
N ARG A 129 12.07 6.98 15.23
CA ARG A 129 13.26 6.35 15.86
C ARG A 129 14.45 6.11 14.92
N ASN A 130 14.37 6.50 13.65
CA ASN A 130 15.42 6.21 12.68
C ASN A 130 16.11 7.48 12.19
N ASP A 131 17.35 7.72 12.61
CA ASP A 131 18.11 8.91 12.24
C ASP A 131 18.69 8.90 10.84
N HIS A 132 18.68 7.75 10.17
CA HIS A 132 19.32 7.53 8.87
C HIS A 132 18.28 7.31 7.75
N LEU A 133 17.44 8.33 7.47
CA LEU A 133 16.36 8.23 6.48
C LEU A 133 16.86 7.94 5.06
N ARG A 134 17.80 8.74 4.53
CA ARG A 134 18.29 8.56 3.14
C ARG A 134 18.88 7.17 2.89
N PRO A 135 19.77 6.65 3.76
CA PRO A 135 20.20 5.25 3.68
C PRO A 135 19.03 4.26 3.70
N LYS A 136 18.03 4.48 4.56
CA LYS A 136 16.86 3.60 4.67
C LYS A 136 15.99 3.62 3.40
N ILE A 137 15.75 4.79 2.82
CA ILE A 137 15.05 4.95 1.54
C ILE A 137 15.78 4.18 0.44
N ARG A 138 17.12 4.32 0.34
CA ARG A 138 17.92 3.56 -0.63
C ARG A 138 17.79 2.05 -0.44
N GLN A 139 17.86 1.58 0.81
CA GLN A 139 17.69 0.16 1.13
C GLN A 139 16.31 -0.36 0.70
N GLN A 140 15.25 0.41 0.96
CA GLN A 140 13.89 0.02 0.55
C GLN A 140 13.69 0.06 -0.97
N LEU A 141 14.31 1.01 -1.68
CA LEU A 141 14.28 1.02 -3.15
C LEU A 141 14.98 -0.21 -3.75
N GLN A 142 16.12 -0.63 -3.19
CA GLN A 142 16.78 -1.87 -3.63
C GLN A 142 15.88 -3.09 -3.46
N LEU A 143 15.13 -3.15 -2.36
CA LEU A 143 14.16 -4.20 -2.13
C LEU A 143 12.99 -4.13 -3.11
N LEU A 144 12.45 -2.93 -3.37
CA LEU A 144 11.40 -2.72 -4.37
C LEU A 144 11.86 -3.19 -5.76
N VAL A 145 13.13 -2.96 -6.11
CA VAL A 145 13.74 -3.50 -7.34
C VAL A 145 13.80 -5.03 -7.30
N ALA A 146 14.33 -5.60 -6.22
CA ALA A 146 14.48 -7.05 -6.08
C ALA A 146 13.13 -7.80 -6.13
N ARG A 147 12.02 -7.11 -5.88
CA ARG A 147 10.66 -7.67 -5.90
C ARG A 147 9.82 -7.21 -7.09
N GLY A 148 10.42 -6.52 -8.05
CA GLY A 148 9.77 -6.15 -9.30
C GLY A 148 8.74 -5.03 -9.20
N PHE A 149 8.66 -4.27 -8.10
CA PHE A 149 7.76 -3.11 -7.98
C PHE A 149 8.28 -1.87 -8.69
N VAL A 150 9.60 -1.80 -8.85
CA VAL A 150 10.30 -0.75 -9.61
C VAL A 150 11.45 -1.39 -10.37
N GLU A 151 11.86 -0.78 -11.47
CA GLU A 151 13.00 -1.20 -12.28
C GLU A 151 14.12 -0.17 -12.11
N ARG A 152 15.38 -0.59 -11.99
CA ARG A 152 16.53 0.33 -11.99
C ARG A 152 16.96 0.59 -13.43
N VAL A 153 16.70 1.80 -13.93
CA VAL A 153 17.07 2.20 -15.31
C VAL A 153 18.55 2.55 -15.40
N ARG A 154 19.07 3.33 -14.44
CA ARG A 154 20.49 3.71 -14.32
C ARG A 154 20.81 4.11 -12.88
N PRO A 155 22.06 4.39 -12.49
CA PRO A 155 22.37 4.82 -11.14
C PRO A 155 21.52 6.01 -10.69
N GLY A 156 20.77 5.85 -9.60
CA GLY A 156 19.90 6.87 -9.04
C GLY A 156 18.59 7.14 -9.80
N VAL A 157 18.26 6.36 -10.83
CA VAL A 157 17.02 6.53 -11.62
C VAL A 157 16.28 5.21 -11.74
N TYR A 158 14.97 5.27 -11.51
CA TYR A 158 14.08 4.11 -11.43
C TYR A 158 12.82 4.32 -12.26
N ARG A 159 12.20 3.23 -12.69
CA ARG A 159 10.89 3.21 -13.36
C ARG A 159 9.89 2.44 -12.51
N LYS A 160 8.65 2.89 -12.43
CA LYS A 160 7.56 2.19 -11.76
C LYS A 160 7.13 1.01 -12.62
N THR A 161 6.99 -0.17 -12.02
CA THR A 161 6.34 -1.29 -12.69
C THR A 161 4.82 -1.05 -12.72
N PRO A 162 4.13 -1.41 -13.81
CA PRO A 162 2.66 -1.39 -13.89
C PRO A 162 1.97 -2.10 -12.73
#